data_AF-A0A918FW52-F1
#
_entry.id   AF-A0A918FW52-F1
#
_cell.length_a   1.000
_cell.length_b   1.000
_cell.length_c   1.000
_cell.angle_alpha   90.00
_cell.angle_beta   90.00
_cell.angle_gamma   90.00
#
_symmetry.space_group_name_H-M   'P 1'
#
loop_
_entity.id
_entity.type
_entity.pdbx_description
1 polymer ?
#
loop_
_entity_poly.entity_id
_entity_poly.type
_entity_poly.pdbx_seq_one_letter_code
_entity_poly.pdbx_strand_id
1 'polypeptide(L)'
;MKTRTTLYATALAATMLLLASCSDSNDSAAPSATTSAPASTTAEEPVSTAEDCKELLEKNYAEDNVHDASDEAPCIGLNNDEYVAAVGDVLANHKDDILTSAANEAVYDTAWDSVDPDTQQLICDTMIEEGTEPVAGLLDITVEDPSVDTSEMAQYLFDSKC
;
A
#
# COMPACT_ATOMS: atom_id res chain seq x y z
N MET A 1 5.13 46.48 -7.14
CA MET A 1 4.09 46.38 -6.10
C MET A 1 3.15 45.23 -6.42
N LYS A 2 3.27 44.10 -5.71
CA LYS A 2 2.27 43.02 -5.58
C LYS A 2 2.81 41.98 -4.58
N THR A 3 2.25 41.95 -3.37
CA THR A 3 1.45 40.85 -2.75
C THR A 3 2.31 39.69 -2.24
N ARG A 4 2.72 39.73 -0.96
CA ARG A 4 2.05 39.17 0.24
C ARG A 4 2.29 37.66 0.39
N THR A 5 3.42 37.35 1.03
CA THR A 5 3.78 36.05 1.61
C THR A 5 2.86 35.74 2.80
N THR A 6 2.15 34.62 2.75
CA THR A 6 1.31 34.13 3.86
C THR A 6 1.95 32.84 4.39
N LEU A 7 2.57 32.93 5.56
CA LEU A 7 3.07 31.78 6.32
C LEU A 7 1.90 31.19 7.12
N TYR A 8 1.52 29.95 6.81
CA TYR A 8 0.66 29.15 7.68
C TYR A 8 1.55 28.30 8.59
N ALA A 9 1.63 28.67 9.86
CA ALA A 9 2.21 27.86 10.92
C ALA A 9 1.06 27.13 11.64
N THR A 10 0.87 25.86 11.35
CA THR A 10 -0.05 24.99 12.11
C THR A 10 0.73 24.34 13.26
N ALA A 11 0.38 24.76 14.47
CA ALA A 11 0.88 24.21 15.73
C ALA A 11 0.26 22.81 15.99
N LEU A 12 1.12 21.80 16.14
CA LEU A 12 0.73 20.47 16.61
C LEU A 12 0.64 20.48 18.15
N ALA A 13 -0.58 20.35 18.65
CA ALA A 13 -0.87 20.16 20.06
C ALA A 13 -0.68 18.68 20.44
N ALA A 14 0.43 18.36 21.10
CA ALA A 14 0.67 17.06 21.71
C ALA A 14 0.05 17.04 23.12
N THR A 15 -0.96 16.21 23.32
CA THR A 15 -1.54 15.95 24.64
C THR A 15 -1.61 14.44 24.82
N MET A 16 -0.58 13.85 25.43
CA MET A 16 -0.59 12.43 25.82
C MET A 16 -1.19 12.29 27.22
N LEU A 17 -2.08 11.30 27.31
CA LEU A 17 -2.91 10.96 28.46
C LEU A 17 -2.11 10.39 29.64
N LEU A 18 -2.64 10.69 30.83
CA LEU A 18 -2.22 10.23 32.15
C LEU A 18 -2.26 8.70 32.28
N LEU A 19 -1.16 8.09 32.72
CA LEU A 19 -1.15 6.76 33.33
C LEU A 19 -1.36 6.91 34.84
N ALA A 20 -2.57 6.58 35.29
CA ALA A 20 -2.88 6.39 36.70
C ALA A 20 -3.25 4.92 36.91
N SER A 21 -2.41 4.17 37.63
CA SER A 21 -2.85 3.06 38.48
C SER A 21 -1.69 2.61 39.38
N CYS A 22 -1.58 3.26 40.53
CA CYS A 22 -1.04 2.62 41.72
C CYS A 22 -2.23 1.96 42.43
N SER A 23 -2.17 0.66 42.71
CA SER A 23 -2.79 0.15 43.93
C SER A 23 -2.05 -1.08 44.43
N ASP A 24 -1.40 -0.85 45.56
CA ASP A 24 -0.88 -1.78 46.56
C ASP A 24 -2.03 -2.62 47.16
N SER A 25 -1.78 -3.90 47.48
CA SER A 25 -2.22 -4.55 48.74
C SER A 25 -2.02 -6.07 48.75
N ASN A 26 -1.05 -6.48 49.57
CA ASN A 26 -1.13 -7.43 50.69
C ASN A 26 -1.69 -8.87 50.56
N ASP A 27 -0.91 -9.74 51.17
CA ASP A 27 -1.01 -11.20 51.35
C ASP A 27 -2.09 -11.64 52.37
N SER A 28 -2.48 -12.92 52.25
CA SER A 28 -3.08 -13.82 53.25
C SER A 28 -4.60 -13.79 53.51
N ALA A 29 -5.31 -14.78 52.96
CA ALA A 29 -6.01 -15.84 53.72
C ALA A 29 -6.80 -16.77 52.76
N ALA A 30 -6.59 -18.09 52.89
CA ALA A 30 -7.46 -19.10 52.28
C ALA A 30 -8.85 -19.12 52.95
N PRO A 31 -9.91 -19.50 52.21
CA PRO A 31 -10.43 -20.85 52.41
C PRO A 31 -10.86 -21.55 51.11
N SER A 32 -10.82 -22.89 51.16
CA SER A 32 -11.26 -23.81 50.10
C SER A 32 -12.69 -23.56 49.64
N ALA A 33 -12.87 -23.40 48.32
CA ALA A 33 -14.14 -23.57 47.65
C ALA A 33 -13.91 -24.42 46.38
N THR A 34 -14.58 -25.57 46.32
CA THR A 34 -14.75 -26.40 45.13
C THR A 34 -15.23 -25.51 43.98
N THR A 35 -14.32 -25.14 43.09
CA THR A 35 -14.64 -24.32 41.92
C THR A 35 -14.61 -25.24 40.72
N SER A 36 -15.80 -25.45 40.15
CA SER A 36 -16.00 -26.03 38.83
C SER A 36 -14.98 -25.44 37.86
N ALA A 37 -14.30 -26.30 37.10
CA ALA A 37 -13.45 -25.86 36.01
C ALA A 37 -14.24 -24.85 35.14
N PRO A 38 -13.69 -23.67 34.84
CA PRO A 38 -14.32 -22.81 33.85
C PRO A 38 -14.44 -23.63 32.57
N ALA A 39 -15.64 -23.67 32.01
CA ALA A 39 -15.81 -24.15 30.64
C ALA A 39 -14.79 -23.41 29.79
N SER A 40 -13.95 -24.15 29.06
CA SER A 40 -13.13 -23.56 28.01
C SER A 40 -14.08 -22.76 27.12
N THR A 41 -14.02 -21.45 27.24
CA THR A 41 -14.41 -20.58 26.15
C THR A 41 -13.42 -20.89 25.05
N THR A 42 -13.78 -21.83 24.18
CA THR A 42 -13.23 -21.87 22.84
C THR A 42 -13.42 -20.45 22.33
N ALA A 43 -12.35 -19.67 22.27
CA ALA A 43 -12.39 -18.41 21.56
C ALA A 43 -12.83 -18.80 20.14
N GLU A 44 -14.03 -18.39 19.74
CA GLU A 44 -14.40 -18.44 18.33
C GLU A 44 -13.31 -17.63 17.63
N GLU A 45 -12.49 -18.31 16.83
CA GLU A 45 -11.63 -17.60 15.89
C GLU A 45 -12.56 -16.73 15.04
N PRO A 46 -12.22 -15.44 14.83
CA PRO A 46 -13.06 -14.57 14.02
C PRO A 46 -13.23 -15.23 12.66
N VAL A 47 -14.48 -15.52 12.29
CA VAL A 47 -14.80 -16.04 10.96
C VAL A 47 -14.50 -14.93 9.98
N SER A 48 -13.41 -15.08 9.23
CA SER A 48 -13.07 -14.20 8.13
C SER A 48 -14.22 -14.16 7.12
N THR A 49 -14.64 -12.95 6.79
CA THR A 49 -15.76 -12.66 5.89
C THR A 49 -15.26 -12.27 4.50
N ALA A 50 -16.18 -12.23 3.53
CA ALA A 50 -15.87 -11.71 2.20
C ALA A 50 -15.40 -10.25 2.23
N GLU A 51 -15.88 -9.45 3.20
CA GLU A 51 -15.43 -8.07 3.39
C GLU A 51 -13.98 -8.01 3.89
N ASP A 52 -13.58 -8.89 4.81
CA ASP A 52 -12.18 -8.96 5.27
C ASP A 52 -11.25 -9.30 4.09
N CYS A 53 -11.67 -10.23 3.21
CA CYS A 53 -10.91 -10.55 1.99
C CYS A 53 -10.80 -9.36 1.05
N LYS A 54 -11.89 -8.60 0.88
CA LYS A 54 -11.87 -7.37 0.11
C LYS A 54 -10.92 -6.33 0.70
N GLU A 55 -10.90 -6.14 2.01
CA GLU A 55 -9.96 -5.23 2.68
C GLU A 55 -8.50 -5.63 2.44
N LEU A 56 -8.19 -6.94 2.47
CA LEU A 56 -6.85 -7.43 2.10
C LEU A 56 -6.52 -7.10 0.64
N LEU A 57 -7.45 -7.36 -0.29
CA LEU A 57 -7.23 -7.10 -1.72
C LEU A 57 -7.05 -5.60 -2.01
N GLU A 58 -7.86 -4.75 -1.38
CA GLU A 58 -7.72 -3.27 -1.45
C GLU A 58 -6.37 -2.81 -0.91
N LYS A 59 -5.93 -3.39 0.22
CA LYS A 59 -4.61 -3.11 0.79
C LYS A 59 -3.49 -3.54 -0.16
N ASN A 60 -3.58 -4.75 -0.71
CA ASN A 60 -2.59 -5.28 -1.66
C ASN A 60 -2.51 -4.39 -2.91
N TYR A 61 -3.64 -3.88 -3.40
CA TYR A 61 -3.66 -2.90 -4.50
C TYR A 61 -2.97 -1.58 -4.10
N ALA A 62 -3.31 -1.02 -2.94
CA ALA A 62 -2.73 0.25 -2.47
C ALA A 62 -1.22 0.16 -2.17
N GLU A 63 -0.71 -1.03 -1.86
CA GLU A 63 0.71 -1.31 -1.61
C GLU A 63 1.46 -1.80 -2.85
N ASP A 64 0.85 -1.77 -4.04
CA ASP A 64 1.39 -2.28 -5.31
C ASP A 64 1.88 -3.74 -5.24
N ASN A 65 1.19 -4.55 -4.43
CA ASN A 65 1.46 -5.97 -4.23
C ASN A 65 0.27 -6.80 -4.76
N VAL A 66 -0.14 -6.56 -5.99
CA VAL A 66 -1.30 -7.26 -6.59
C VAL A 66 -0.92 -8.70 -6.94
N HIS A 67 -1.59 -9.66 -6.31
CA HIS A 67 -1.41 -11.09 -6.55
C HIS A 67 -2.69 -11.87 -6.20
N ASP A 68 -2.70 -13.16 -6.53
CA ASP A 68 -3.79 -14.05 -6.14
C ASP A 68 -3.71 -14.36 -4.64
N ALA A 69 -4.61 -13.77 -3.86
CA ALA A 69 -4.67 -13.91 -2.42
C ALA A 69 -5.67 -15.00 -1.98
N SER A 70 -6.15 -15.87 -2.87
CA SER A 70 -7.17 -16.88 -2.55
C SER A 70 -6.78 -17.80 -1.38
N ASP A 71 -5.48 -18.03 -1.22
CA ASP A 71 -4.92 -18.94 -0.22
C ASP A 71 -4.45 -18.20 1.05
N GLU A 72 -4.67 -16.88 1.13
CA GLU A 72 -4.28 -16.05 2.26
C GLU A 72 -5.42 -15.88 3.26
N ALA A 73 -5.09 -15.74 4.55
CA ALA A 73 -6.06 -15.19 5.49
C ALA A 73 -6.20 -13.69 5.17
N PRO A 74 -7.41 -13.17 4.90
CA PRO A 74 -8.74 -13.69 5.27
C PRO A 74 -9.58 -14.33 4.12
N CYS A 75 -9.00 -14.61 2.95
CA CYS A 75 -9.70 -15.16 1.77
C CYS A 75 -9.82 -16.70 1.75
N ILE A 76 -8.96 -17.44 2.48
CA ILE A 76 -8.84 -18.92 2.42
C ILE A 76 -10.13 -19.72 2.72
N GLY A 77 -11.13 -19.08 3.34
CA GLY A 77 -12.42 -19.68 3.67
C GLY A 77 -13.53 -19.45 2.64
N LEU A 78 -13.29 -18.57 1.66
CA LEU A 78 -14.27 -18.24 0.64
C LEU A 78 -14.34 -19.32 -0.43
N ASN A 79 -15.55 -19.55 -0.94
CA ASN A 79 -15.68 -20.31 -2.18
C ASN A 79 -15.28 -19.44 -3.39
N ASN A 80 -15.14 -20.08 -4.56
CA ASN A 80 -14.68 -19.38 -5.76
C ASN A 80 -15.58 -18.21 -6.17
N ASP A 81 -16.91 -18.34 -6.07
CA ASP A 81 -17.83 -17.26 -6.43
C ASP A 81 -17.71 -16.07 -5.47
N GLU A 82 -17.54 -16.34 -4.17
CA GLU A 82 -17.32 -15.30 -3.14
C GLU A 82 -16.00 -14.55 -3.35
N TYR A 83 -14.92 -15.28 -3.62
CA TYR A 83 -13.61 -14.68 -3.90
C TYR A 83 -13.64 -13.86 -5.20
N VAL A 84 -14.21 -14.41 -6.28
CA VAL A 84 -14.35 -13.69 -7.56
C VAL A 84 -15.22 -12.44 -7.40
N ALA A 85 -16.26 -12.47 -6.58
CA ALA A 85 -17.06 -11.28 -6.27
C ALA A 85 -16.23 -10.22 -5.54
N ALA A 86 -15.44 -10.60 -4.53
CA ALA A 86 -14.56 -9.67 -3.81
C ALA A 86 -13.49 -9.05 -4.74
N VAL A 87 -12.83 -9.86 -5.57
CA VAL A 87 -11.88 -9.37 -6.59
C VAL A 87 -12.57 -8.44 -7.59
N GLY A 88 -13.75 -8.84 -8.08
CA GLY A 88 -14.55 -8.04 -9.02
C GLY A 88 -14.93 -6.67 -8.48
N ASP A 89 -15.24 -6.58 -7.18
CA ASP A 89 -15.53 -5.31 -6.51
C ASP A 89 -14.29 -4.39 -6.46
N VAL A 90 -13.12 -4.92 -6.08
CA VAL A 90 -11.87 -4.13 -6.05
C VAL A 90 -11.51 -3.64 -7.44
N LEU A 91 -11.57 -4.52 -8.45
CA LEU A 91 -11.32 -4.16 -9.84
C LEU A 91 -12.31 -3.10 -10.36
N ALA A 92 -13.59 -3.19 -9.97
CA ALA A 92 -14.60 -2.21 -10.37
C ALA A 92 -14.34 -0.83 -9.74
N ASN A 93 -13.87 -0.78 -8.49
CA ASN A 93 -13.53 0.45 -7.79
C ASN A 93 -12.31 1.16 -8.40
N HIS A 94 -11.31 0.38 -8.84
CA HIS A 94 -10.04 0.91 -9.37
C HIS A 94 -9.95 0.88 -10.90
N LYS A 95 -11.04 0.55 -11.60
CA LYS A 95 -11.05 0.34 -13.05
C LYS A 95 -10.44 1.52 -13.83
N ASP A 96 -10.82 2.75 -13.49
CA ASP A 96 -10.36 3.93 -14.22
C ASP A 96 -8.87 4.20 -13.94
N ASP A 97 -8.39 3.93 -12.73
CA ASP A 97 -6.99 4.04 -12.35
C ASP A 97 -6.14 2.99 -13.08
N ILE A 98 -6.59 1.73 -13.11
CA ILE A 98 -5.96 0.63 -13.86
C ILE A 98 -5.86 0.97 -15.35
N LEU A 99 -6.94 1.50 -15.95
CA LEU A 99 -6.94 1.88 -17.35
C LEU A 99 -6.00 3.07 -17.63
N THR A 100 -5.90 4.00 -16.69
CA THR A 100 -5.00 5.16 -16.81
C THR A 100 -3.54 4.73 -16.70
N SER A 101 -3.20 3.92 -15.69
CA SER A 101 -1.87 3.33 -15.51
C SER A 101 -1.44 2.54 -16.75
N ALA A 102 -2.27 1.63 -17.25
CA ALA A 102 -1.97 0.87 -18.47
C ALA A 102 -1.78 1.76 -19.72
N ALA A 103 -2.52 2.87 -19.82
CA ALA A 103 -2.34 3.82 -20.90
C ALA A 103 -1.00 4.59 -20.79
N ASN A 104 -0.60 4.96 -19.57
CA ASN A 104 0.68 5.61 -19.30
C ASN A 104 1.86 4.67 -19.61
N GLU A 105 1.80 3.43 -19.16
CA GLU A 105 2.83 2.41 -19.45
C GLU A 105 3.06 2.23 -20.95
N ALA A 106 2.00 2.21 -21.76
CA ALA A 106 2.13 2.12 -23.22
C ALA A 106 2.86 3.33 -23.83
N VAL A 107 2.67 4.53 -23.27
CA VAL A 107 3.41 5.73 -23.66
C VAL A 107 4.87 5.61 -23.22
N TYR A 108 5.14 5.12 -22.02
CA TYR A 108 6.49 4.92 -21.49
C TYR A 108 7.28 3.91 -22.32
N ASP A 109 6.65 2.79 -22.68
CA ASP A 109 7.21 1.78 -23.58
C ASP A 109 7.55 2.35 -24.95
N THR A 110 6.63 3.13 -25.53
CA THR A 110 6.88 3.77 -26.83
C THR A 110 8.05 4.75 -26.76
N ALA A 111 8.17 5.52 -25.67
CA ALA A 111 9.28 6.42 -25.46
C ALA A 111 10.60 5.65 -25.29
N TRP A 112 10.60 4.59 -24.48
CA TRP A 112 11.76 3.72 -24.27
C TRP A 112 12.27 3.10 -25.56
N ASP A 113 11.38 2.53 -26.36
CA ASP A 113 11.70 1.88 -27.64
C ASP A 113 12.27 2.84 -28.70
N SER A 114 12.07 4.16 -28.50
CA SER A 114 12.64 5.19 -29.38
C SER A 114 14.10 5.54 -29.04
N VAL A 115 14.56 5.18 -27.85
CA VAL A 115 15.93 5.38 -27.37
C VAL A 115 16.81 4.26 -27.92
N ASP A 116 18.02 4.59 -28.37
CA ASP A 116 18.94 3.57 -28.88
C ASP A 116 19.46 2.65 -27.75
N PRO A 117 19.82 1.38 -28.06
CA PRO A 117 20.18 0.40 -27.03
C PRO A 117 21.36 0.78 -26.14
N ASP A 118 22.35 1.52 -26.67
CA ASP A 118 23.51 1.94 -25.89
C ASP A 118 23.10 2.99 -24.85
N THR A 119 22.22 3.92 -25.23
CA THR A 119 21.62 4.90 -24.32
C THR A 119 20.67 4.25 -23.31
N GLN A 120 19.87 3.25 -23.72
CA GLN A 120 19.03 2.47 -22.80
C GLN A 120 19.88 1.80 -21.70
N GLN A 121 20.99 1.16 -22.07
CA GLN A 121 21.89 0.54 -21.10
C GLN A 121 22.47 1.58 -20.13
N LEU A 122 22.90 2.75 -20.63
CA LEU A 122 23.42 3.82 -19.77
C LEU A 122 22.38 4.32 -18.77
N ILE A 123 21.12 4.45 -19.20
CA ILE A 123 20.01 4.84 -18.33
C ILE A 123 19.79 3.79 -17.24
N CYS A 124 19.80 2.50 -17.60
CA CYS A 124 19.67 1.41 -16.62
C CYS A 124 20.84 1.36 -15.64
N ASP A 125 22.09 1.47 -16.12
CA ASP A 125 23.28 1.54 -15.27
C ASP A 125 23.17 2.71 -14.28
N THR A 126 22.71 3.87 -14.75
CA THR A 126 22.48 5.05 -13.90
C THR A 126 21.41 4.77 -12.84
N MET A 127 20.28 4.15 -13.21
CA MET A 127 19.23 3.84 -12.24
C MET A 127 19.65 2.78 -11.21
N ILE A 128 20.47 1.81 -11.61
CA ILE A 128 21.03 0.79 -10.71
C ILE A 128 22.02 1.42 -9.72
N GLU A 129 22.89 2.32 -10.18
CA GLU A 129 23.94 2.91 -9.36
C GLU A 129 23.44 4.07 -8.48
N GLU A 130 22.55 4.92 -9.02
CA GLU A 130 22.16 6.19 -8.41
C GLU A 130 20.67 6.25 -8.00
N GLY A 131 19.87 5.25 -8.39
CA GLY A 131 18.41 5.23 -8.20
C GLY A 131 17.65 5.91 -9.33
N THR A 132 16.32 5.91 -9.25
CA THR A 132 15.41 6.42 -10.31
C THR A 132 15.30 7.95 -10.35
N GLU A 133 15.64 8.65 -9.27
CA GLU A 133 15.48 10.11 -9.13
C GLU A 133 16.26 10.94 -10.16
N PRO A 134 17.55 10.66 -10.48
CA PRO A 134 18.28 11.41 -11.50
C PRO A 134 17.66 11.29 -12.89
N VAL A 135 17.12 10.11 -13.23
CA VAL A 135 16.45 9.87 -14.50
C VAL A 135 15.08 10.54 -14.54
N ALA A 136 14.31 10.51 -13.45
CA ALA A 136 13.07 11.27 -13.33
C ALA A 136 13.29 12.78 -13.55
N GLY A 137 14.35 13.35 -12.94
CA GLY A 137 14.71 14.75 -13.14
C GLY A 137 15.14 15.11 -14.57
N LEU A 138 15.73 14.16 -15.31
CA LEU A 138 16.01 14.32 -16.74
C LEU A 138 14.71 14.26 -17.57
N LEU A 139 13.81 13.35 -17.22
CA LEU A 139 12.51 13.20 -17.88
C LEU A 139 11.65 14.45 -17.68
N ASP A 140 11.67 15.09 -16.51
CA ASP A 140 10.97 16.37 -16.24
C ASP A 140 11.35 17.50 -17.20
N ILE A 141 12.56 17.45 -17.77
CA ILE A 141 13.07 18.46 -18.70
C ILE A 141 12.73 18.10 -20.15
N THR A 142 12.59 16.81 -20.45
CA THR A 142 12.49 16.30 -21.83
C THR A 142 11.05 15.92 -22.21
N VAL A 143 10.23 15.49 -21.25
CA VAL A 143 8.82 15.17 -21.43
C VAL A 143 8.02 16.47 -21.35
N GLU A 144 7.41 16.86 -22.47
CA GLU A 144 6.61 18.10 -22.55
C GLU A 144 5.16 17.92 -22.07
N ASP A 145 4.70 16.67 -21.87
CA ASP A 145 3.35 16.38 -21.40
C ASP A 145 3.27 16.49 -19.86
N PRO A 146 2.58 17.49 -19.31
CA PRO A 146 2.48 17.69 -17.87
C PRO A 146 1.55 16.69 -17.16
N SER A 147 0.87 15.81 -17.91
CA SER A 147 0.07 14.71 -17.35
C SER A 147 0.89 13.45 -17.08
N VAL A 148 2.11 13.37 -17.61
CA VAL A 148 3.05 12.29 -17.32
C VAL A 148 3.73 12.55 -15.99
N ASP A 149 3.59 11.61 -15.06
CA ASP A 149 4.41 11.56 -13.86
C ASP A 149 5.77 10.94 -14.23
N THR A 150 6.79 11.77 -14.30
CA THR A 150 8.14 11.38 -14.70
C THR A 150 8.85 10.53 -13.64
N SER A 151 8.42 10.63 -12.38
CA SER A 151 8.90 9.77 -11.30
C SER A 151 8.31 8.37 -11.42
N GLU A 152 7.01 8.29 -11.71
CA GLU A 152 6.32 7.03 -12.04
C GLU A 152 6.93 6.39 -13.29
N MET A 153 7.17 7.18 -14.35
CA MET A 153 7.83 6.70 -15.57
C MET A 153 9.22 6.13 -15.31
N ALA A 154 10.06 6.82 -14.54
CA ALA A 154 11.40 6.34 -14.21
C ALA A 154 11.36 5.03 -13.41
N GLN A 155 10.43 4.94 -12.44
CA GLN A 155 10.24 3.72 -11.66
C GLN A 155 9.77 2.54 -12.53
N TYR A 156 8.76 2.76 -13.37
CA TYR A 156 8.28 1.75 -14.32
C TYR A 156 9.39 1.22 -15.23
N LEU A 157 10.20 2.13 -15.79
CA LEU A 157 11.30 1.74 -16.68
C LEU A 157 12.37 0.94 -15.93
N PHE A 158 12.67 1.30 -14.69
CA PHE A 158 13.59 0.53 -13.86
C PHE A 158 13.09 -0.89 -13.60
N ASP A 159 11.83 -1.04 -13.15
CA ASP A 159 11.28 -2.34 -12.76
C ASP A 159 11.03 -3.27 -13.95
N SER A 160 10.72 -2.72 -15.12
CA SER A 160 10.31 -3.50 -16.30
C SER A 160 11.38 -3.66 -17.38
N LYS A 161 12.39 -2.78 -17.45
CA LYS A 161 13.37 -2.75 -18.56
C LYS A 161 14.83 -3.05 -18.19
N CYS A 162 15.25 -2.87 -16.93
CA CYS A 162 16.68 -2.79 -16.57
C CYS A 162 17.38 -4.07 -16.05
#